data_AF-A0A934DSZ7-F1
#
_entry.id   AF-A0A934DSZ7-F1
#
_cell.length_a   1.000
_cell.length_b   1.000
_cell.length_c   1.000
_cell.angle_alpha   90.00
_cell.angle_beta   90.00
_cell.angle_gamma   90.00
#
_symmetry.space_group_name_H-M   'P 1'
#
loop_
_entity.id
_entity.type
_entity.pdbx_description
1 polymer ?
#
loop_
_entity_poly.entity_id
_entity_poly.type
_entity_poly.pdbx_seq_one_letter_code
_entity_poly.pdbx_strand_id
1 'polypeptide(L)'
;MRRLIPLCALLAFGCGSSAPPAKAPTEAPATSASASSEPSSKPASDETKASQEPKGVPTACEGPADACVMPPGFVKRMCATAWPDLALAFYAKGTPWRRAYVAVKQADAFNGFGGPSSEEKLLFEEEVLIIGERKPNTGGMSVSGVGASYDLLRWDGTCATLSAQEVTLRKPPKPGHAKVPWRSLDESTQSAMLKDDRLAKVAAERKKECKGATMGEVSAKCEKAERGLNDLVVEAVRNGVAVPLPAKLP
;
A
#
# COMPACT_ATOMS: atom_id res chain seq x y z
N MET A 1 -41.71 -21.45 -28.07
CA MET A 1 -41.19 -21.88 -29.39
C MET A 1 -39.71 -22.21 -29.23
N ARG A 2 -39.34 -23.46 -29.54
CA ARG A 2 -37.97 -23.99 -29.54
C ARG A 2 -37.16 -23.38 -30.69
N ARG A 3 -35.88 -23.06 -30.47
CA ARG A 3 -34.82 -23.31 -31.46
C ARG A 3 -33.52 -23.70 -30.75
N LEU A 4 -33.18 -24.98 -30.89
CA LEU A 4 -31.83 -25.53 -30.78
C LEU A 4 -31.07 -25.22 -32.08
N ILE A 5 -29.76 -24.95 -31.99
CA ILE A 5 -28.79 -25.29 -33.04
C ILE A 5 -27.50 -25.83 -32.35
N PRO A 6 -26.88 -26.92 -32.86
CA PRO A 6 -25.82 -27.66 -32.18
C PRO A 6 -24.40 -27.42 -32.74
N LEU A 7 -23.42 -27.72 -31.87
CA LEU A 7 -22.16 -28.49 -32.05
C LEU A 7 -21.47 -28.55 -33.44
N CYS A 8 -20.17 -28.24 -33.49
CA CYS A 8 -19.15 -29.12 -34.10
C CYS A 8 -17.71 -28.71 -33.75
N ALA A 9 -16.90 -29.71 -33.43
CA ALA A 9 -15.51 -29.67 -32.96
C ALA A 9 -14.49 -29.91 -34.09
N LEU A 10 -13.22 -29.52 -33.88
CA LEU A 10 -11.97 -30.04 -34.50
C LEU A 10 -10.77 -29.39 -33.78
N LEU A 11 -10.01 -30.05 -32.90
CA LEU A 11 -8.95 -31.08 -33.04
C LEU A 11 -7.58 -30.60 -33.58
N ALA A 12 -6.57 -30.78 -32.69
CA ALA A 12 -5.15 -31.14 -32.89
C ALA A 12 -4.16 -30.15 -33.54
N PHE A 13 -3.01 -29.90 -32.88
CA PHE A 13 -1.72 -30.57 -33.15
C PHE A 13 -0.63 -30.09 -32.17
N GLY A 14 0.08 -31.03 -31.56
CA GLY A 14 1.33 -30.81 -30.83
C GLY A 14 2.52 -31.41 -31.59
N CYS A 15 3.66 -30.71 -31.56
CA CYS A 15 5.03 -31.14 -31.83
C CYS A 15 5.88 -29.86 -31.57
N GLY A 16 6.86 -29.77 -30.67
CA GLY A 16 8.06 -30.59 -30.55
C GLY A 16 9.24 -29.84 -31.18
N SER A 17 10.23 -29.37 -30.41
CA SER A 17 11.64 -29.32 -30.84
C SER A 17 12.60 -28.94 -29.69
N SER A 18 13.71 -29.67 -29.67
CA SER A 18 14.77 -29.73 -28.67
C SER A 18 15.86 -28.66 -28.85
N ALA A 19 16.53 -28.32 -27.74
CA ALA A 19 17.79 -27.57 -27.76
C ALA A 19 18.98 -28.41 -28.22
N PRO A 20 20.05 -27.75 -28.69
CA PRO A 20 21.41 -28.13 -28.27
C PRO A 20 22.23 -26.95 -27.72
N PRO A 21 23.16 -27.18 -26.77
CA PRO A 21 24.08 -26.17 -26.27
C PRO A 21 25.33 -26.09 -27.16
N ALA A 22 25.90 -24.90 -27.34
CA ALA A 22 27.17 -24.72 -28.04
C ALA A 22 28.19 -23.96 -27.18
N LYS A 23 29.09 -24.78 -26.62
CA LYS A 23 30.54 -24.63 -26.42
C LYS A 23 31.15 -23.24 -26.15
N ALA A 24 31.83 -23.18 -25.01
CA ALA A 24 32.93 -22.27 -24.70
C ALA A 24 34.14 -22.45 -25.64
N PRO A 25 34.98 -21.41 -25.77
CA PRO A 25 36.41 -21.55 -25.97
C PRO A 25 37.19 -21.19 -24.69
N THR A 26 37.83 -22.21 -24.10
CA THR A 26 39.14 -22.16 -23.45
C THR A 26 40.16 -21.76 -24.53
N GLU A 27 41.13 -20.85 -24.34
CA GLU A 27 42.36 -21.05 -23.56
C GLU A 27 43.14 -19.73 -23.44
N ALA A 28 43.89 -19.61 -22.34
CA ALA A 28 44.68 -18.48 -21.85
C ALA A 28 46.08 -18.39 -22.54
N PRO A 29 47.13 -17.75 -21.97
CA PRO A 29 47.25 -16.62 -21.04
C PRO A 29 48.25 -15.54 -21.54
N ALA A 30 48.24 -14.35 -20.96
CA ALA A 30 49.43 -13.50 -20.91
C ALA A 30 49.52 -12.77 -19.57
N THR A 31 50.54 -13.17 -18.83
CA THR A 31 50.99 -12.77 -17.51
C THR A 31 51.60 -11.37 -17.51
N SER A 32 51.38 -10.60 -16.42
CA SER A 32 52.21 -9.50 -15.85
C SER A 32 51.29 -8.32 -15.44
N ALA A 33 51.39 -7.68 -14.29
CA ALA A 33 52.37 -7.74 -13.22
C ALA A 33 51.72 -7.29 -11.90
N SER A 34 52.39 -7.71 -10.83
CA SER A 34 52.16 -7.41 -9.42
C SER A 34 52.25 -5.91 -9.09
N ALA A 35 51.32 -5.40 -8.27
CA ALA A 35 51.58 -4.31 -7.34
C ALA A 35 50.68 -4.43 -6.11
N SER A 36 51.33 -4.60 -4.97
CA SER A 36 50.82 -4.69 -3.61
C SER A 36 50.70 -3.30 -2.98
N SER A 37 50.04 -3.25 -1.81
CA SER A 37 49.90 -2.13 -0.84
C SER A 37 48.71 -1.20 -1.12
N GLU A 38 47.82 -0.81 -0.21
CA GLU A 38 47.62 -0.96 1.24
C GLU A 38 46.16 -0.51 1.53
N PRO A 39 45.59 -0.77 2.72
CA PRO A 39 44.19 -0.48 3.02
C PRO A 39 44.01 1.00 3.40
N SER A 40 43.48 1.80 2.48
CA SER A 40 43.15 3.20 2.77
C SER A 40 41.79 3.30 3.49
N SER A 41 41.90 3.47 4.81
CA SER A 41 41.15 4.41 5.65
C SER A 41 39.68 4.66 5.28
N LYS A 42 38.78 4.06 6.07
CA LYS A 42 37.40 4.54 6.26
C LYS A 42 37.40 6.04 6.57
N PRO A 43 36.66 6.88 5.84
CA PRO A 43 36.18 8.13 6.40
C PRO A 43 35.15 7.80 7.47
N ALA A 44 35.35 8.39 8.64
CA ALA A 44 34.44 8.35 9.77
C ALA A 44 33.01 8.61 9.29
N SER A 45 32.11 7.72 9.69
CA SER A 45 30.68 7.95 9.69
C SER A 45 30.42 9.25 10.46
N ASP A 46 29.99 10.29 9.74
CA ASP A 46 29.21 11.37 10.32
C ASP A 46 27.97 10.72 10.97
N GLU A 47 28.04 10.50 12.28
CA GLU A 47 26.88 10.34 13.15
C GLU A 47 26.08 11.64 13.08
N THR A 48 25.33 11.78 11.98
CA THR A 48 24.20 12.69 11.92
C THR A 48 23.25 12.22 13.01
N LYS A 49 23.24 12.96 14.12
CA LYS A 49 22.18 13.06 15.13
C LYS A 49 21.11 11.99 14.92
N ALA A 50 21.22 10.90 15.67
CA ALA A 50 20.11 10.00 15.89
C ALA A 50 18.97 10.83 16.47
N SER A 51 18.12 11.36 15.59
CA SER A 51 16.85 11.97 15.95
C SER A 51 16.14 10.88 16.75
N GLN A 52 15.95 11.12 18.03
CA GLN A 52 15.30 10.14 18.92
C GLN A 52 13.97 9.80 18.29
N GLU A 53 13.88 8.61 17.69
CA GLU A 53 12.66 8.21 17.00
C GLU A 53 11.51 8.23 18.01
N PRO A 54 10.38 8.86 17.68
CA PRO A 54 9.25 8.93 18.59
C PRO A 54 8.81 7.50 18.93
N LYS A 55 8.81 7.16 20.22
CA LYS A 55 8.35 5.87 20.77
C LYS A 55 6.82 5.72 20.72
N GLY A 56 6.14 6.50 19.87
CA GLY A 56 4.69 6.59 19.80
C GLY A 56 4.24 6.93 18.39
N VAL A 57 2.92 7.01 18.23
CA VAL A 57 2.30 7.40 16.96
C VAL A 57 2.70 8.85 16.64
N PRO A 58 3.34 9.12 15.49
CA PRO A 58 3.66 10.47 15.08
C PRO A 58 2.41 11.35 15.06
N THR A 59 2.52 12.59 15.51
CA THR A 59 1.44 13.60 15.46
C THR A 59 1.84 14.85 14.69
N ALA A 60 3.09 14.91 14.23
CA ALA A 60 3.67 16.03 13.52
C ALA A 60 4.40 15.53 12.27
N CYS A 61 4.44 16.41 11.27
CA CYS A 61 5.20 16.19 10.05
C CYS A 61 6.70 16.29 10.30
N GLU A 62 7.48 15.49 9.59
CA GLU A 62 8.89 15.78 9.35
C GLU A 62 9.08 16.37 7.94
N GLY A 63 10.07 17.23 7.76
CA GLY A 63 10.39 17.88 6.49
C GLY A 63 9.68 19.22 6.24
N PRO A 64 9.82 19.79 5.03
CA PRO A 64 9.23 21.08 4.70
C PRO A 64 7.69 20.99 4.71
N ALA A 65 7.04 22.11 5.03
CA ALA A 65 5.59 22.17 5.26
C ALA A 65 4.76 21.70 4.05
N ASP A 66 5.36 21.80 2.87
CA ASP A 66 4.83 21.37 1.60
C ASP A 66 5.14 19.91 1.26
N ALA A 67 5.61 19.06 2.18
CA ALA A 67 5.66 17.60 2.00
C ALA A 67 4.77 16.88 3.02
N CYS A 68 4.77 17.36 4.28
CA CYS A 68 4.20 16.71 5.46
C CYS A 68 4.21 15.17 5.42
N VAL A 69 5.39 14.60 5.67
CA VAL A 69 5.60 13.15 5.70
C VAL A 69 5.85 12.66 7.13
N MET A 70 5.59 11.37 7.37
CA MET A 70 5.86 10.72 8.65
C MET A 70 7.36 10.45 8.82
N PRO A 71 7.85 10.30 10.06
CA PRO A 71 9.24 9.90 10.31
C PRO A 71 9.61 8.60 9.59
N PRO A 72 10.71 8.54 8.82
CA PRO A 72 11.00 7.43 7.92
C PRO A 72 11.20 6.09 8.66
N GLY A 73 11.75 6.13 9.87
CA GLY A 73 11.91 4.93 10.69
C GLY A 73 10.59 4.34 11.19
N PHE A 74 9.63 5.21 11.54
CA PHE A 74 8.27 4.79 11.87
C PHE A 74 7.57 4.20 10.64
N VAL A 75 7.70 4.85 9.48
CA VAL A 75 7.13 4.38 8.21
C VAL A 75 7.66 3.00 7.86
N LYS A 76 8.97 2.76 7.98
CA LYS A 76 9.57 1.45 7.69
C LYS A 76 8.98 0.33 8.55
N ARG A 77 8.77 0.58 9.86
CA ARG A 77 8.14 -0.41 10.76
C ARG A 77 6.66 -0.59 10.46
N MET A 78 5.93 0.51 10.25
CA MET A 78 4.52 0.48 9.86
C MET A 78 4.32 -0.34 8.59
N CYS A 79 5.14 -0.11 7.56
CA CYS A 79 5.01 -0.81 6.28
C CYS A 79 5.56 -2.24 6.27
N ALA A 80 6.10 -2.76 7.38
CA ALA A 80 6.53 -4.15 7.50
C ALA A 80 5.35 -5.13 7.68
N THR A 81 4.17 -4.63 8.06
CA THR A 81 2.91 -5.40 8.15
C THR A 81 1.72 -4.48 7.85
N ALA A 82 0.49 -4.98 7.90
CA ALA A 82 -0.72 -4.15 7.77
C ALA A 82 -1.19 -3.63 9.13
N TRP A 83 -1.52 -2.34 9.21
CA TRP A 83 -2.04 -1.69 10.43
C TRP A 83 -3.34 -0.92 10.19
N PRO A 84 -4.49 -1.63 10.07
CA PRO A 84 -5.77 -1.00 9.76
C PRO A 84 -6.20 0.09 10.75
N ASP A 85 -6.13 -0.18 12.06
CA ASP A 85 -6.51 0.79 13.10
C ASP A 85 -5.65 2.06 13.06
N LEU A 86 -4.34 1.89 12.84
CA LEU A 86 -3.41 3.01 12.73
C LEU A 86 -3.70 3.84 11.47
N ALA A 87 -4.04 3.21 10.35
CA ALA A 87 -4.47 3.92 9.17
C ALA A 87 -5.73 4.75 9.45
N LEU A 88 -6.75 4.18 10.10
CA LEU A 88 -7.96 4.93 10.46
C LEU A 88 -7.64 6.15 11.34
N ALA A 89 -6.70 6.01 12.29
CA ALA A 89 -6.24 7.12 13.12
C ALA A 89 -5.55 8.21 12.29
N PHE A 90 -4.75 7.84 11.29
CA PHE A 90 -4.10 8.80 10.38
C PHE A 90 -5.04 9.40 9.33
N TYR A 91 -6.13 8.72 8.98
CA TYR A 91 -7.15 9.29 8.12
C TYR A 91 -8.17 10.15 8.87
N ALA A 92 -8.11 10.22 10.19
CA ALA A 92 -9.04 11.00 10.99
C ALA A 92 -9.02 12.49 10.60
N LYS A 93 -10.17 13.15 10.77
CA LYS A 93 -10.28 14.59 10.51
C LYS A 93 -9.32 15.37 11.41
N GLY A 94 -8.60 16.34 10.83
CA GLY A 94 -7.69 17.23 11.56
C GLY A 94 -6.27 16.71 11.72
N THR A 95 -5.95 15.52 11.21
CA THR A 95 -4.56 15.04 11.12
C THR A 95 -3.76 15.88 10.11
N PRO A 96 -2.45 16.07 10.32
CA PRO A 96 -1.64 16.90 9.42
C PRO A 96 -1.28 16.19 8.10
N TRP A 97 -1.52 14.88 8.00
CA TRP A 97 -1.02 14.04 6.91
C TRP A 97 -1.57 14.44 5.55
N ARG A 98 -0.65 14.42 4.59
CA ARG A 98 -0.98 14.74 3.21
C ARG A 98 -1.79 13.64 2.55
N ARG A 99 -2.97 14.02 2.05
CA ARG A 99 -3.80 13.18 1.19
C ARG A 99 -3.37 13.32 -0.26
N ALA A 100 -3.41 12.21 -0.98
CA ALA A 100 -3.27 12.15 -2.41
C ALA A 100 -4.27 11.16 -2.98
N TYR A 101 -4.34 11.11 -4.32
CA TYR A 101 -5.34 10.33 -5.03
C TYR A 101 -4.70 9.63 -6.21
N VAL A 102 -5.10 8.40 -6.47
CA VAL A 102 -4.61 7.62 -7.61
C VAL A 102 -5.13 8.26 -8.90
N ALA A 103 -4.21 8.59 -9.81
CA ALA A 103 -4.51 9.30 -11.06
C ALA A 103 -4.65 8.37 -12.27
N VAL A 104 -4.31 7.09 -12.13
CA VAL A 104 -4.44 6.06 -13.18
C VAL A 104 -5.66 5.16 -12.93
N LYS A 105 -6.13 4.48 -13.98
CA LYS A 105 -7.31 3.59 -13.90
C LYS A 105 -7.14 2.51 -12.83
N GLN A 106 -5.97 1.89 -12.81
CA GLN A 106 -5.58 0.88 -11.85
C GLN A 106 -4.05 0.80 -11.75
N ALA A 107 -3.53 0.47 -10.58
CA ALA A 107 -2.11 0.17 -10.36
C ALA A 107 -1.96 -0.99 -9.36
N ASP A 108 -0.84 -1.70 -9.42
CA ASP A 108 -0.55 -2.75 -8.44
C ASP A 108 -0.12 -2.12 -7.11
N ALA A 109 -0.61 -2.66 -5.99
CA ALA A 109 -0.33 -2.15 -4.66
C ALA A 109 1.05 -2.59 -4.13
N PHE A 110 2.08 -2.46 -4.96
CA PHE A 110 3.45 -2.89 -4.65
C PHE A 110 4.02 -2.11 -3.45
N ASN A 111 4.49 -2.80 -2.42
CA ASN A 111 5.09 -2.19 -1.23
C ASN A 111 6.61 -2.08 -1.37
N GLY A 112 7.10 -0.87 -1.66
CA GLY A 112 8.53 -0.60 -1.83
C GLY A 112 9.39 -0.74 -0.57
N PHE A 113 8.81 -1.07 0.60
CA PHE A 113 9.55 -1.40 1.83
C PHE A 113 9.79 -2.90 2.01
N GLY A 114 9.23 -3.75 1.13
CA GLY A 114 9.37 -5.21 1.21
C GLY A 114 8.45 -5.89 2.22
N GLY A 115 7.48 -5.17 2.79
CA GLY A 115 6.40 -5.75 3.58
C GLY A 115 5.24 -6.27 2.71
N PRO A 116 4.12 -6.68 3.31
CA PRO A 116 2.98 -7.16 2.55
C PRO A 116 2.40 -6.07 1.66
N SER A 117 1.97 -6.50 0.47
CA SER A 117 1.15 -5.72 -0.45
C SER A 117 -0.30 -6.16 -0.33
N SER A 118 -1.23 -5.23 -0.55
CA SER A 118 -2.65 -5.59 -0.69
C SER A 118 -2.86 -6.42 -1.95
N GLU A 119 -3.76 -7.40 -1.87
CA GLU A 119 -4.20 -8.18 -3.04
C GLU A 119 -5.11 -7.35 -3.96
N GLU A 120 -5.76 -6.30 -3.42
CA GLU A 120 -6.58 -5.38 -4.19
C GLU A 120 -5.70 -4.36 -4.91
N LYS A 121 -5.95 -4.16 -6.21
CA LYS A 121 -5.31 -3.07 -6.97
C LYS A 121 -5.72 -1.71 -6.40
N LEU A 122 -4.84 -0.74 -6.56
CA LEU A 122 -5.17 0.68 -6.38
C LEU A 122 -6.07 1.12 -7.53
N LEU A 123 -7.17 1.79 -7.23
CA LEU A 123 -8.15 2.22 -8.24
C LEU A 123 -8.14 3.74 -8.43
N PHE A 124 -8.56 4.21 -9.61
CA PHE A 124 -8.69 5.64 -9.90
C PHE A 124 -9.46 6.39 -8.80
N GLU A 125 -8.95 7.56 -8.42
CA GLU A 125 -9.48 8.41 -7.34
C GLU A 125 -9.51 7.78 -5.95
N GLU A 126 -8.88 6.62 -5.74
CA GLU A 126 -8.66 6.07 -4.41
C GLU A 126 -7.82 7.04 -3.58
N GLU A 127 -8.34 7.40 -2.41
CA GLU A 127 -7.64 8.26 -1.46
C GLU A 127 -6.55 7.47 -0.73
N VAL A 128 -5.36 8.06 -0.71
CA VAL A 128 -4.16 7.53 -0.06
C VAL A 128 -3.50 8.63 0.80
N LEU A 129 -2.66 8.27 1.78
CA LEU A 129 -1.78 9.23 2.47
C LEU A 129 -0.36 9.10 1.94
N ILE A 130 0.29 10.22 1.63
CA ILE A 130 1.72 10.23 1.33
C ILE A 130 2.48 10.09 2.66
N ILE A 131 3.25 9.01 2.77
CA ILE A 131 4.07 8.69 3.95
C ILE A 131 5.57 8.83 3.67
N GLY A 132 5.96 8.93 2.40
CA GLY A 132 7.34 9.20 2.00
C GLY A 132 7.46 9.61 0.54
N GLU A 133 8.55 10.32 0.21
CA GLU A 133 8.94 10.66 -1.17
C GLU A 133 10.30 10.05 -1.46
N ARG A 134 10.39 9.27 -2.54
CA ARG A 134 11.62 8.69 -3.06
C ARG A 134 12.10 9.54 -4.22
N LYS A 135 13.17 10.29 -3.98
CA LYS A 135 13.89 10.98 -5.05
C LYS A 135 14.86 9.99 -5.71
N PRO A 136 14.90 9.93 -7.05
CA PRO A 136 15.87 9.08 -7.73
C PRO A 136 17.28 9.54 -7.39
N ASN A 137 18.15 8.61 -6.99
CA ASN A 137 19.56 8.90 -6.79
C ASN A 137 20.25 8.93 -8.16
N THR A 138 20.20 10.08 -8.80
CA THR A 138 20.74 10.27 -10.15
C THR A 138 22.25 10.44 -10.20
N GLY A 139 22.96 10.49 -9.06
CA GLY A 139 24.42 10.69 -9.04
C GLY A 139 24.90 11.92 -9.84
N GLY A 140 24.04 12.94 -9.99
CA GLY A 140 24.29 14.13 -10.82
C GLY A 140 23.86 14.01 -12.30
N MET A 141 23.44 12.83 -12.76
CA MET A 141 22.95 12.61 -14.13
C MET A 141 21.43 12.79 -14.20
N SER A 142 20.97 13.97 -14.61
CA SER A 142 19.54 14.21 -14.87
C SER A 142 19.08 13.38 -16.08
N VAL A 143 18.60 12.16 -15.85
CA VAL A 143 17.87 11.40 -16.87
C VAL A 143 16.45 11.97 -16.93
N SER A 144 16.15 12.69 -18.01
CA SER A 144 14.80 13.17 -18.31
C SER A 144 13.83 11.99 -18.34
N GLY A 145 12.90 11.96 -17.38
CA GLY A 145 11.87 10.91 -17.26
C GLY A 145 11.90 10.09 -15.98
N VAL A 146 12.98 10.14 -15.18
CA VAL A 146 12.99 9.50 -13.87
C VAL A 146 12.30 10.43 -12.86
N GLY A 147 10.99 10.22 -12.69
CA GLY A 147 10.19 10.96 -11.72
C GLY A 147 10.44 10.50 -10.28
N ALA A 148 10.04 11.32 -9.31
CA ALA A 148 9.91 10.88 -7.93
C ALA A 148 8.90 9.72 -7.84
N SER A 149 9.00 8.91 -6.79
CA SER A 149 7.97 7.96 -6.41
C SER A 149 7.47 8.29 -5.01
N TYR A 150 6.20 8.03 -4.74
CA TYR A 150 5.59 8.22 -3.43
C TYR A 150 5.35 6.89 -2.76
N ASP A 151 5.74 6.82 -1.50
CA ASP A 151 5.27 5.79 -0.59
C ASP A 151 3.95 6.24 0.03
N LEU A 152 2.99 5.34 0.05
CA LEU A 152 1.59 5.60 0.32
C LEU A 152 1.07 4.66 1.40
N LEU A 153 0.21 5.16 2.29
CA LEU A 153 -0.59 4.36 3.21
C LEU A 153 -2.03 4.30 2.70
N ARG A 154 -2.60 3.10 2.58
CA ARG A 154 -3.99 2.86 2.19
C ARG A 154 -4.93 2.76 3.40
N TRP A 155 -6.23 2.87 3.15
CA TRP A 155 -7.27 2.73 4.17
C TRP A 155 -7.34 1.34 4.82
N ASP A 156 -6.85 0.31 4.14
CA ASP A 156 -6.78 -1.06 4.65
C ASP A 156 -5.58 -1.29 5.60
N GLY A 157 -4.72 -0.29 5.81
CA GLY A 157 -3.54 -0.37 6.64
C GLY A 157 -2.29 -0.89 5.92
N THR A 158 -2.36 -1.20 4.63
CA THR A 158 -1.20 -1.62 3.83
C THR A 158 -0.47 -0.42 3.23
N CYS A 159 0.81 -0.60 2.93
CA CYS A 159 1.59 0.38 2.19
C CYS A 159 1.70 0.03 0.71
N ALA A 160 1.81 1.05 -0.13
CA ALA A 160 2.07 0.90 -1.56
C ALA A 160 3.03 1.99 -2.04
N THR A 161 3.63 1.79 -3.21
CA THR A 161 4.54 2.75 -3.85
C THR A 161 4.05 3.00 -5.27
N LEU A 162 3.85 4.27 -5.62
CA LEU A 162 3.46 4.72 -6.96
C LEU A 162 4.46 5.75 -7.50
N SER A 163 4.58 5.84 -8.81
CA SER A 163 5.31 6.95 -9.44
C SER A 163 4.55 8.28 -9.26
N ALA A 164 5.27 9.41 -9.34
CA ALA A 164 4.65 10.72 -9.22
C ALA A 164 3.57 11.00 -10.29
N GLN A 165 3.65 10.34 -11.45
CA GLN A 165 2.66 10.47 -12.53
C GLN A 165 1.37 9.68 -12.24
N GLU A 166 1.43 8.69 -11.35
CA GLU A 166 0.27 7.87 -10.95
C GLU A 166 -0.50 8.47 -9.77
N VAL A 167 -0.05 9.62 -9.25
CA VAL A 167 -0.60 10.28 -8.08
C VAL A 167 -0.97 11.72 -8.41
N THR A 168 -2.11 12.17 -7.90
CA THR A 168 -2.52 13.59 -7.94
C THR A 168 -2.84 14.09 -6.54
N LEU A 169 -2.52 15.36 -6.28
CA LEU A 169 -2.92 16.06 -5.05
C LEU A 169 -4.28 16.74 -5.19
N ARG A 170 -4.84 16.75 -6.40
CA ARG A 170 -6.17 17.33 -6.65
C ARG A 170 -7.24 16.41 -6.10
N LYS A 171 -7.95 16.89 -5.08
CA LYS A 171 -9.08 16.16 -4.48
C LYS A 171 -10.21 15.94 -5.50
N PRO A 172 -10.63 14.69 -5.75
CA PRO A 172 -11.81 14.40 -6.55
C PRO A 172 -13.11 14.71 -5.76
N PRO A 173 -14.25 14.92 -6.44
CA PRO A 173 -15.52 15.22 -5.78
C PRO A 173 -15.95 14.13 -4.79
N LYS A 174 -15.70 12.86 -5.13
CA LYS A 174 -15.98 11.70 -4.29
C LYS A 174 -14.78 10.73 -4.30
N PRO A 175 -13.78 10.95 -3.41
CA PRO A 175 -12.63 10.06 -3.36
C PRO A 175 -13.02 8.65 -2.95
N GLY A 176 -12.50 7.67 -3.69
CA GLY A 176 -12.57 6.25 -3.35
C GLY A 176 -11.71 5.93 -2.12
N HIS A 177 -11.71 4.65 -1.72
CA HIS A 177 -10.91 4.14 -0.61
C HIS A 177 -10.74 2.62 -0.76
N ALA A 178 -9.63 2.09 -0.23
CA ALA A 178 -9.47 0.66 -0.05
C ALA A 178 -10.54 0.09 0.92
N LYS A 179 -10.71 -1.23 0.90
CA LYS A 179 -11.57 -1.93 1.85
C LYS A 179 -10.95 -1.93 3.25
N VAL A 180 -11.60 -1.27 4.20
CA VAL A 180 -11.24 -1.35 5.61
C VAL A 180 -11.60 -2.75 6.13
N PRO A 181 -10.63 -3.55 6.61
CA PRO A 181 -10.88 -4.91 7.09
C PRO A 181 -11.55 -4.87 8.47
N TRP A 182 -12.85 -4.55 8.53
CA TRP A 182 -13.63 -4.34 9.76
C TRP A 182 -13.40 -5.41 10.84
N ARG A 183 -13.30 -6.69 10.43
CA ARG A 183 -13.10 -7.82 11.37
C ARG A 183 -11.72 -7.84 12.01
N SER A 184 -10.74 -7.25 11.36
CA SER A 184 -9.35 -7.19 11.83
C SER A 184 -9.08 -5.96 12.68
N LEU A 185 -10.03 -5.03 12.77
CA LEU A 185 -9.93 -3.87 13.66
C LEU A 185 -9.96 -4.31 15.13
N ASP A 186 -9.24 -3.58 15.97
CA ASP A 186 -9.25 -3.80 17.41
C ASP A 186 -10.68 -3.63 17.98
N GLU A 187 -10.99 -4.38 19.05
CA GLU A 187 -12.30 -4.32 19.71
C GLU A 187 -12.63 -2.91 20.21
N SER A 188 -11.61 -2.17 20.66
CA SER A 188 -11.76 -0.76 21.07
C SER A 188 -12.22 0.12 19.91
N THR A 189 -11.66 -0.09 18.72
CA THR A 189 -12.01 0.67 17.51
C THR A 189 -13.40 0.32 17.04
N GLN A 190 -13.73 -0.98 16.95
CA GLN A 190 -15.08 -1.42 16.59
C GLN A 190 -16.10 -0.85 17.59
N SER A 191 -15.85 -0.96 18.89
CA SER A 191 -16.73 -0.46 19.94
C SER A 191 -16.90 1.06 19.89
N ALA A 192 -15.84 1.82 19.55
CA ALA A 192 -15.93 3.26 19.37
C ALA A 192 -16.82 3.63 18.18
N MET A 193 -16.68 2.91 17.06
CA MET A 193 -17.48 3.12 15.85
C MET A 193 -18.94 2.71 16.01
N LEU A 194 -19.21 1.65 16.78
CA LEU A 194 -20.56 1.18 17.07
C LEU A 194 -21.37 2.11 18.01
N LYS A 195 -20.77 3.20 18.52
CA LYS A 195 -21.51 4.27 19.21
C LYS A 195 -22.35 5.11 18.24
N ASP A 196 -22.08 5.04 16.95
CA ASP A 196 -22.91 5.62 15.90
C ASP A 196 -24.00 4.61 15.49
N ASP A 197 -25.26 5.02 15.59
CA ASP A 197 -26.42 4.15 15.32
C ASP A 197 -26.47 3.64 13.87
N ARG A 198 -25.99 4.42 12.89
CA ARG A 198 -25.96 4.00 11.48
C ARG A 198 -24.94 2.87 11.31
N LEU A 199 -23.74 3.05 11.87
CA LEU A 199 -22.68 2.03 11.87
C LEU A 199 -23.12 0.78 12.62
N ALA A 200 -23.72 0.92 13.81
CA ALA A 200 -24.22 -0.21 14.59
C ALA A 200 -25.26 -1.04 13.83
N LYS A 201 -26.20 -0.38 13.16
CA LYS A 201 -27.21 -1.04 12.33
C LYS A 201 -26.59 -1.82 11.18
N VAL A 202 -25.71 -1.18 10.40
CA VAL A 202 -25.10 -1.84 9.23
C VAL A 202 -24.14 -2.95 9.65
N ALA A 203 -23.42 -2.80 10.77
CA ALA A 203 -22.59 -3.87 11.32
C ALA A 203 -23.43 -5.10 11.75
N ALA A 204 -24.59 -4.88 12.36
CA ALA A 204 -25.52 -5.95 12.71
C ALA A 204 -26.11 -6.65 11.47
N GLU A 205 -26.50 -5.87 10.45
CA GLU A 205 -26.97 -6.39 9.16
C GLU A 205 -25.88 -7.23 8.47
N ARG A 206 -24.64 -6.73 8.41
CA ARG A 206 -23.50 -7.49 7.88
C ARG A 206 -23.30 -8.79 8.64
N LYS A 207 -23.32 -8.77 9.98
CA LYS A 207 -23.17 -9.99 10.80
C LYS A 207 -24.25 -11.03 10.45
N LYS A 208 -25.49 -10.59 10.27
CA LYS A 208 -26.63 -11.43 9.88
C LYS A 208 -26.48 -12.02 8.48
N GLU A 209 -26.16 -11.20 7.48
CA GLU A 209 -26.12 -11.62 6.08
C GLU A 209 -24.86 -12.43 5.74
N CYS A 210 -23.72 -12.10 6.37
CA CYS A 210 -22.45 -12.76 6.10
C CYS A 210 -22.22 -14.00 6.96
N LYS A 211 -22.95 -14.21 8.06
CA LYS A 211 -22.85 -15.39 8.96
C LYS A 211 -21.41 -15.79 9.36
N GLY A 212 -20.49 -14.83 9.41
CA GLY A 212 -19.08 -15.10 9.70
C GLY A 212 -18.24 -15.61 8.52
N ALA A 213 -18.79 -15.78 7.31
CA ALA A 213 -18.03 -16.12 6.12
C ALA A 213 -16.96 -15.07 5.85
N THR A 214 -15.70 -15.51 5.81
CA THR A 214 -14.48 -14.70 5.60
C THR A 214 -13.81 -14.99 4.25
N MET A 215 -14.12 -16.12 3.63
CA MET A 215 -13.53 -16.57 2.37
C MET A 215 -14.59 -17.27 1.51
N GLY A 216 -14.41 -17.24 0.20
CA GLY A 216 -15.30 -17.87 -0.77
C GLY A 216 -16.44 -16.97 -1.26
N GLU A 217 -17.30 -17.54 -2.10
CA GLU A 217 -18.46 -16.86 -2.67
C GLU A 217 -19.48 -16.54 -1.55
N VAL A 218 -19.57 -15.27 -1.19
CA VAL A 218 -20.58 -14.77 -0.24
C VAL A 218 -21.84 -14.35 -0.99
N SER A 219 -22.97 -14.27 -0.29
CA SER A 219 -24.20 -13.78 -0.91
C SER A 219 -24.05 -12.32 -1.36
N ALA A 220 -24.72 -11.93 -2.44
CA ALA A 220 -24.77 -10.54 -2.89
C ALA A 220 -25.25 -9.56 -1.80
N LYS A 221 -26.07 -10.04 -0.85
CA LYS A 221 -26.49 -9.27 0.33
C LYS A 221 -25.35 -9.04 1.30
N CYS A 222 -24.53 -10.06 1.57
CA CYS A 222 -23.34 -9.92 2.40
C CYS A 222 -22.36 -8.91 1.78
N GLU A 223 -22.07 -9.01 0.48
CA GLU A 223 -21.20 -8.04 -0.18
C GLU A 223 -21.73 -6.61 -0.09
N LYS A 224 -23.04 -6.43 -0.30
CA LYS A 224 -23.67 -5.12 -0.20
C LYS A 224 -23.58 -4.56 1.23
N ALA A 225 -23.81 -5.40 2.24
CA ALA A 225 -23.68 -5.01 3.63
C ALA A 225 -22.22 -4.69 4.01
N GLU A 226 -21.25 -5.43 3.45
CA GLU A 226 -19.84 -5.17 3.66
C GLU A 226 -19.38 -3.87 3.00
N ARG A 227 -19.79 -3.61 1.75
CA ARG A 227 -19.55 -2.33 1.07
C ARG A 227 -20.18 -1.17 1.85
N GLY A 228 -21.43 -1.32 2.27
CA GLY A 228 -22.12 -0.29 3.06
C GLY A 228 -21.44 -0.01 4.40
N LEU A 229 -20.93 -1.04 5.09
CA LEU A 229 -20.18 -0.85 6.33
C LEU A 229 -18.87 -0.11 6.06
N ASN A 230 -18.13 -0.52 5.02
CA ASN A 230 -16.87 0.11 4.63
C ASN A 230 -17.05 1.60 4.33
N ASP A 231 -18.05 1.95 3.52
CA ASP A 231 -18.36 3.33 3.15
C ASP A 231 -18.70 4.18 4.38
N LEU A 232 -19.50 3.64 5.31
CA LEU A 232 -19.87 4.34 6.55
C LEU A 232 -18.70 4.53 7.50
N VAL A 233 -17.79 3.56 7.61
CA VAL A 233 -16.59 3.70 8.44
C VAL A 233 -15.73 4.85 7.92
N VAL A 234 -15.49 4.87 6.61
CA VAL A 234 -14.71 5.95 5.97
C VAL A 234 -15.40 7.30 6.10
N GLU A 235 -16.72 7.37 5.91
CA GLU A 235 -17.52 8.57 6.14
C GLU A 235 -17.38 9.07 7.58
N ALA A 236 -17.51 8.20 8.58
CA ALA A 236 -17.42 8.54 10.00
C ALA A 236 -16.01 9.07 10.36
N VAL A 237 -14.95 8.43 9.89
CA VAL A 237 -13.56 8.87 10.11
C VAL A 237 -13.30 10.24 9.47
N ARG A 238 -13.76 10.45 8.24
CA ARG A 238 -13.67 11.76 7.55
C ARG A 238 -14.48 12.85 8.26
N ASN A 239 -15.58 12.49 8.91
CA ASN A 239 -16.43 13.41 9.66
C ASN A 239 -15.94 13.68 11.09
N GLY A 240 -14.95 12.93 11.56
CA GLY A 240 -14.29 13.17 12.86
C GLY A 240 -14.81 12.29 14.00
N VAL A 241 -15.28 11.07 13.71
CA VAL A 241 -15.46 10.07 14.77
C VAL A 241 -14.14 9.84 15.50
N ALA A 242 -14.18 9.68 16.82
CA ALA A 242 -13.00 9.37 17.58
C ALA A 242 -12.51 7.95 17.24
N VAL A 243 -11.31 7.86 16.67
CA VAL A 243 -10.62 6.58 16.41
C VAL A 243 -9.58 6.40 17.53
N PRO A 244 -9.72 5.38 18.39
CA PRO A 244 -8.71 5.11 19.41
C PRO A 244 -7.40 4.67 18.74
N LEU A 245 -6.28 5.00 19.36
CA LEU A 245 -4.99 4.44 18.91
C LEU A 245 -4.94 2.94 19.22
N PRO A 246 -4.37 2.12 18.34
CA PRO A 246 -4.23 0.69 18.58
C PRO A 246 -3.34 0.43 19.80
N ALA A 247 -3.62 -0.67 20.50
CA ALA A 247 -2.83 -1.06 21.68
C ALA A 247 -1.40 -1.48 21.32
N LYS A 248 -1.20 -1.97 20.09
CA LYS A 248 0.10 -2.35 19.54
C LYS A 248 0.53 -1.31 18.50
N LEU A 249 1.80 -0.93 18.55
CA LEU A 249 2.42 -0.02 17.60
C LEU A 249 3.51 -0.74 16.78
N PRO A 250 3.84 -0.24 15.57
CA PRO A 250 4.88 -0.80 14.72
C PRO A 250 6.31 -0.70 15.27
#